data_AF-A0A397V243-F1
#
_entry.id   AF-A0A397V243-F1
#
_cell.length_a   1.000
_cell.length_b   1.000
_cell.length_c   1.000
_cell.angle_alpha   90.00
_cell.angle_beta   90.00
_cell.angle_gamma   90.00
#
_symmetry.space_group_name_H-M   'P 1'
#
loop_
_entity.id
_entity.type
_entity.pdbx_description
1 polymer ?
#
loop_
_entity_poly.entity_id
_entity_poly.type
_entity_poly.pdbx_seq_one_letter_code
_entity_poly.pdbx_strand_id
1 'polypeptide(L)'
;MTEKTKPTITSETTEMNKQSETTEIDEHLYSDVFITVTSKELIIKNYYFPFAASLTIPLTEIISVDNADDLNIGLLSMKEWGMALSNIWFALDFTRSFRPKEKIGVVKVKNQWMRKGFSVKDVRGIDTLKRTWSDVKNNQYNQ
;
A
#
# COMPACT_ATOMS: atom_id res chain seq x y z
N MET A 1 -12.86 -44.89 -58.41
CA MET A 1 -14.19 -45.33 -57.93
C MET A 1 -14.46 -44.67 -56.59
N THR A 2 -15.65 -44.08 -56.49
CA THR A 2 -16.40 -43.71 -55.27
C THR A 2 -15.84 -42.68 -54.30
N GLU A 3 -16.46 -41.50 -54.37
CA GLU A 3 -16.86 -40.63 -53.25
C GLU A 3 -17.29 -41.42 -52.01
N LYS A 4 -17.13 -40.82 -50.82
CA LYS A 4 -18.26 -40.61 -49.90
C LYS A 4 -17.90 -39.68 -48.74
N THR A 5 -18.64 -38.59 -48.71
CA THR A 5 -18.86 -37.60 -47.66
C THR A 5 -19.67 -38.16 -46.49
N LYS A 6 -19.71 -37.36 -45.41
CA LYS A 6 -20.75 -37.19 -44.36
C LYS A 6 -20.68 -38.10 -43.10
N PRO A 7 -21.41 -37.79 -42.00
CA PRO A 7 -21.63 -36.51 -41.26
C PRO A 7 -21.60 -36.72 -39.70
N THR A 8 -22.12 -35.74 -38.93
CA THR A 8 -22.87 -35.87 -37.64
C THR A 8 -22.13 -35.24 -36.44
N ILE A 9 -22.37 -33.96 -36.05
CA ILE A 9 -23.50 -33.37 -35.25
C ILE A 9 -23.77 -34.21 -33.98
N THR A 10 -23.59 -33.78 -32.74
CA THR A 10 -24.52 -32.94 -31.93
C THR A 10 -23.93 -32.95 -30.51
N SER A 11 -23.59 -31.78 -29.96
CA SER A 11 -24.20 -31.16 -28.76
C SER A 11 -24.35 -32.07 -27.54
N GLU A 12 -23.75 -31.68 -26.42
CA GLU A 12 -24.48 -31.63 -25.15
C GLU A 12 -23.79 -30.74 -24.11
N THR A 13 -24.66 -30.02 -23.44
CA THR A 13 -24.52 -28.95 -22.46
C THR A 13 -23.95 -29.46 -21.13
N THR A 14 -23.06 -28.69 -20.51
CA THR A 14 -23.04 -28.60 -19.05
C THR A 14 -22.95 -27.15 -18.62
N GLU A 15 -24.08 -26.70 -18.09
CA GLU A 15 -24.32 -25.47 -17.38
C GLU A 15 -23.58 -25.38 -16.04
N MET A 16 -23.26 -24.14 -15.67
CA MET A 16 -23.19 -23.58 -14.31
C MET A 16 -22.14 -24.05 -13.29
N ASN A 17 -21.24 -23.12 -12.96
CA ASN A 17 -21.11 -22.53 -11.63
C ASN A 17 -20.29 -21.23 -11.78
N LYS A 18 -20.88 -20.03 -11.79
CA LYS A 18 -21.42 -19.26 -10.66
C LYS A 18 -20.50 -19.21 -9.44
N GLN A 19 -19.45 -18.42 -9.57
CA GLN A 19 -19.06 -17.51 -8.50
C GLN A 19 -18.67 -16.17 -9.12
N SER A 20 -19.70 -15.34 -9.29
CA SER A 20 -19.56 -13.89 -9.34
C SER A 20 -18.96 -13.47 -8.00
N GLU A 21 -17.64 -13.40 -7.98
CA GLU A 21 -16.86 -12.75 -6.95
C GLU A 21 -17.14 -11.26 -7.10
N THR A 22 -17.98 -10.72 -6.21
CA THR A 22 -18.18 -9.29 -6.07
C THR A 22 -16.84 -8.71 -5.66
N THR A 23 -16.05 -8.31 -6.65
CA THR A 23 -14.86 -7.48 -6.45
C THR A 23 -15.41 -6.13 -6.00
N GLU A 24 -15.51 -5.94 -4.68
CA GLU A 24 -15.40 -4.59 -4.13
C GLU A 24 -14.11 -4.04 -4.73
N ILE A 25 -14.25 -3.12 -5.68
CA ILE A 25 -13.11 -2.36 -6.18
C ILE A 25 -12.69 -1.55 -4.95
N ASP A 26 -11.74 -2.07 -4.17
CA ASP A 26 -11.15 -1.32 -3.09
C ASP A 26 -10.41 -0.17 -3.76
N GLU A 27 -11.09 0.98 -3.85
CA GLU A 27 -10.69 2.08 -4.69
C GLU A 27 -9.33 2.58 -4.22
N HIS A 28 -8.30 2.23 -4.99
CA HIS A 28 -6.95 2.70 -4.76
C HIS A 28 -6.92 4.21 -5.02
N LEU A 29 -7.09 4.99 -3.95
CA LEU A 29 -7.01 6.46 -3.97
C LEU A 29 -5.63 6.93 -4.44
N TYR A 30 -4.58 6.14 -4.16
CA TYR A 30 -3.24 6.32 -4.68
C TYR A 30 -2.48 4.99 -4.71
N SER A 31 -1.64 4.78 -5.72
CA SER A 31 -0.74 3.63 -5.78
C SER A 31 0.52 3.96 -6.57
N ASP A 32 1.68 3.63 -6.01
CA ASP A 32 2.97 3.70 -6.70
C ASP A 32 3.84 2.48 -6.38
N VAL A 33 5.16 2.54 -6.64
CA VAL A 33 6.06 1.41 -6.38
C VAL A 33 6.36 1.16 -4.89
N PHE A 34 6.06 2.12 -4.01
CA PHE A 34 6.38 2.09 -2.59
C PHE A 34 5.15 1.90 -1.71
N ILE A 35 4.01 2.48 -2.07
CA ILE A 35 2.80 2.41 -1.28
C ILE A 35 1.55 2.21 -2.12
N THR A 36 0.49 1.78 -1.46
CA THR A 36 -0.90 1.90 -1.91
C THR A 36 -1.70 2.52 -0.77
N VAL A 37 -2.54 3.50 -1.08
CA VAL A 37 -3.49 4.12 -0.15
C VAL A 37 -4.90 3.79 -0.64
N THR A 38 -5.69 3.18 0.23
CA THR A 38 -7.12 2.92 -0.02
C THR A 38 -7.96 3.77 0.90
N SER A 39 -9.29 3.62 0.84
CA SER A 39 -10.21 4.27 1.78
C SER A 39 -10.08 3.76 3.22
N LYS A 40 -9.51 2.55 3.41
CA LYS A 40 -9.47 1.84 4.69
C LYS A 40 -8.06 1.66 5.25
N GLU A 41 -7.05 1.56 4.39
CA GLU A 41 -5.71 1.15 4.80
C GLU A 41 -4.58 1.81 4.01
N LEU A 42 -3.40 1.81 4.64
CA LEU A 42 -2.12 2.10 4.03
C LEU A 42 -1.36 0.77 3.84
N ILE A 43 -0.96 0.48 2.62
CA ILE A 43 -0.08 -0.64 2.29
C ILE A 43 1.30 -0.08 1.97
N ILE A 44 2.31 -0.47 2.74
CA ILE A 44 3.71 -0.16 2.50
C ILE A 44 4.36 -1.38 1.83
N LYS A 45 4.80 -1.22 0.59
CA LYS A 45 5.43 -2.28 -0.21
C LYS A 45 6.88 -2.47 0.22
N ASN A 46 7.41 -3.68 0.03
CA ASN A 46 8.81 -4.01 0.33
C ASN A 46 9.23 -3.69 1.78
N TYR A 47 8.36 -3.92 2.75
CA TYR A 47 8.57 -3.48 4.14
C TYR A 47 9.43 -4.46 4.95
N TYR A 48 9.06 -5.74 4.97
CA TYR A 48 9.69 -6.74 5.83
C TYR A 48 10.94 -7.36 5.21
N PHE A 49 12.06 -7.24 5.91
CA PHE A 49 13.28 -8.00 5.60
C PHE A 49 13.13 -9.46 6.04
N PRO A 50 13.65 -10.46 5.29
CA PRO A 50 14.42 -10.35 4.04
C PRO A 50 13.61 -10.45 2.75
N PHE A 51 12.31 -10.79 2.82
CA PHE A 51 11.52 -11.15 1.64
C PHE A 51 10.80 -9.99 0.97
N ALA A 52 10.99 -8.77 1.44
CA ALA A 52 10.32 -7.57 0.94
C ALA A 52 8.78 -7.73 0.94
N ALA A 53 8.22 -8.43 1.93
CA ALA A 53 6.78 -8.53 2.07
C ALA A 53 6.17 -7.16 2.43
N SER A 54 4.97 -6.89 1.93
CA SER A 54 4.23 -5.67 2.22
C SER A 54 3.72 -5.65 3.67
N LEU A 55 3.60 -4.45 4.23
CA LEU A 55 2.94 -4.19 5.51
C LEU A 55 1.63 -3.45 5.24
N THR A 56 0.52 -3.99 5.72
CA THR A 56 -0.79 -3.34 5.66
C THR A 56 -1.14 -2.76 7.03
N ILE A 57 -1.62 -1.51 7.06
CA ILE A 57 -1.95 -0.75 8.27
C ILE A 57 -3.34 -0.13 8.10
N PRO A 58 -4.34 -0.53 8.92
CA PRO A 58 -5.64 0.15 8.92
C PRO A 58 -5.48 1.63 9.28
N LEU A 59 -6.15 2.53 8.54
CA LEU A 59 -6.06 3.98 8.79
C LEU A 59 -6.54 4.36 10.19
N THR A 60 -7.48 3.59 10.74
CA THR A 60 -8.00 3.75 12.11
C THR A 60 -6.95 3.47 13.19
N GLU A 61 -5.87 2.76 12.87
CA GLU A 61 -4.77 2.47 13.80
C GLU A 61 -3.65 3.51 13.73
N ILE A 62 -3.65 4.38 12.72
CA ILE A 62 -2.63 5.41 12.54
C ILE A 62 -2.88 6.58 13.51
N ILE A 63 -1.86 6.90 14.30
CA ILE A 63 -1.86 8.03 15.25
C ILE A 63 -1.44 9.33 14.57
N SER A 64 -0.43 9.27 13.70
CA SER A 64 0.05 10.42 12.92
C SER A 64 0.61 9.97 11.57
N VAL A 65 0.47 10.85 10.58
CA VAL A 65 1.09 10.76 9.26
C VAL A 65 1.94 12.00 9.08
N ASP A 66 3.25 11.81 9.03
CA ASP A 66 4.23 12.90 8.93
C ASP A 66 5.13 12.64 7.72
N ASN A 67 5.72 13.68 7.14
CA ASN A 67 6.87 13.52 6.25
C ASN A 67 8.19 13.73 7.02
N ALA A 68 9.33 13.48 6.38
CA ALA A 68 10.63 13.62 7.03
C ALA A 68 10.97 15.07 7.40
N ASP A 69 10.41 16.06 6.70
CA ASP A 69 10.57 17.48 7.04
C ASP A 69 9.78 17.84 8.30
N ASP A 70 8.53 17.39 8.42
CA ASP A 70 7.66 17.60 9.58
C ASP A 70 8.35 17.11 10.87
N LEU A 71 9.12 16.03 10.77
CA LEU A 71 9.83 15.41 11.89
C LEU A 71 11.29 15.87 12.05
N ASN A 72 11.77 16.80 11.22
CA ASN A 72 13.17 17.23 11.17
C ASN A 72 14.17 16.06 11.11
N ILE A 73 13.84 15.00 10.37
CA ILE A 73 14.69 13.82 10.26
C ILE A 73 15.94 14.18 9.46
N GLY A 74 17.12 14.02 10.10
CA GLY A 74 18.41 14.17 9.45
C GLY A 74 18.70 13.01 8.50
N LEU A 75 19.56 13.24 7.50
CA LEU A 75 19.95 12.22 6.52
C LEU A 75 20.53 10.96 7.18
N LEU A 76 21.30 11.12 8.25
CA LEU A 76 21.90 10.01 9.02
C LEU A 76 20.87 9.17 9.81
N SER A 77 19.65 9.69 9.98
CA SER A 77 18.55 8.98 10.63
C SER A 77 17.64 8.26 9.64
N MET A 78 17.98 8.28 8.34
CA MET A 78 17.33 7.51 7.30
C MET A 78 18.15 6.25 6.97
N LYS A 79 17.47 5.19 6.52
CA LYS A 79 18.12 3.99 5.99
C LYS A 79 17.43 3.53 4.72
N GLU A 80 18.18 2.82 3.89
CA GLU A 80 17.68 2.17 2.69
C GLU A 80 16.68 1.06 3.05
N TRP A 81 16.94 0.28 4.11
CA TRP A 81 16.03 -0.75 4.61
C TRP A 81 16.30 -1.03 6.10
N GLY A 82 15.24 -1.26 6.86
CA GLY A 82 15.34 -1.72 8.25
C GLY A 82 15.37 -0.60 9.28
N MET A 83 15.83 -0.95 10.49
CA MET A 83 15.83 -0.05 11.64
C MET A 83 16.93 1.02 11.54
N ALA A 84 16.53 2.29 11.58
CA ALA A 84 17.42 3.44 11.70
C ALA A 84 18.04 3.55 13.11
N LEU A 85 18.90 4.56 13.32
CA LEU A 85 19.36 4.95 14.67
C LEU A 85 18.23 5.58 15.52
N SER A 86 17.08 5.84 14.91
CA SER A 86 15.83 6.26 15.57
C SER A 86 14.84 5.09 15.69
N ASN A 87 13.69 5.32 16.32
CA ASN A 87 12.60 4.34 16.37
C ASN A 87 11.79 4.25 15.05
N ILE A 88 12.47 4.32 13.90
CA ILE A 88 11.87 4.24 12.57
C ILE A 88 12.43 3.02 11.84
N TRP A 89 11.53 2.16 11.36
CA TRP A 89 11.87 1.06 10.47
C TRP A 89 11.47 1.45 9.06
N PHE A 90 12.44 1.53 8.16
CA PHE A 90 12.21 1.92 6.78
C PHE A 90 11.93 0.70 5.91
N ALA A 91 10.93 0.82 5.04
CA ALA A 91 10.77 -0.07 3.90
C ALA A 91 11.97 0.02 2.95
N LEU A 92 12.16 -0.99 2.10
CA LEU A 92 13.27 -1.02 1.17
C LEU A 92 13.15 0.08 0.10
N ASP A 93 14.15 0.95 0.04
CA ASP A 93 14.39 1.91 -1.03
C ASP A 93 15.89 2.29 -1.07
N PHE A 94 16.64 1.67 -1.99
CA PHE A 94 18.07 1.96 -2.20
C PHE A 94 18.35 3.39 -2.70
N THR A 95 17.32 4.12 -3.11
CA THR A 95 17.45 5.49 -3.61
C THR A 95 16.99 6.54 -2.59
N ARG A 96 16.57 6.12 -1.38
CA ARG A 96 15.97 7.00 -0.36
C ARG A 96 16.83 8.22 -0.04
N SER A 97 18.15 8.03 0.10
CA SER A 97 19.10 9.08 0.46
C SER A 97 19.21 10.20 -0.58
N PHE A 98 18.75 9.96 -1.82
CA PHE A 98 18.71 10.95 -2.90
C PHE A 98 17.31 11.54 -3.12
N ARG A 99 16.32 11.13 -2.32
CA ARG A 99 14.96 11.66 -2.43
C ARG A 99 14.80 12.93 -1.61
N PRO A 100 14.01 13.89 -2.10
CA PRO A 100 13.54 15.01 -1.29
C PRO A 100 12.78 14.51 -0.05
N LYS A 101 12.89 15.24 1.06
CA LYS A 101 12.36 14.81 2.37
C LYS A 101 10.82 14.80 2.41
N GLU A 102 10.18 15.66 1.62
CA GLU A 102 8.74 15.65 1.41
C GLU A 102 8.23 14.39 0.69
N LYS A 103 9.13 13.55 0.15
CA LYS A 103 8.80 12.24 -0.43
C LYS A 103 9.09 11.07 0.50
N ILE A 104 9.37 11.33 1.77
CA ILE A 104 9.67 10.31 2.78
C ILE A 104 8.59 10.40 3.84
N GLY A 105 7.70 9.42 3.86
CA GLY A 105 6.61 9.31 4.82
C GLY A 105 7.04 8.55 6.08
N VAL A 106 6.50 8.96 7.21
CA VAL A 106 6.63 8.27 8.50
C VAL A 106 5.28 8.21 9.16
N VAL A 107 4.82 6.99 9.49
CA VAL A 107 3.57 6.80 10.24
C VAL A 107 3.83 6.24 11.63
N LYS A 108 3.12 6.78 12.61
CA LYS A 108 3.04 6.23 13.97
C LYS A 108 1.77 5.40 14.09
N VAL A 109 1.89 4.16 14.55
CA VAL A 109 0.76 3.22 14.69
C VAL A 109 0.46 2.98 16.17
N LYS A 110 -0.83 2.83 16.51
CA LYS A 110 -1.29 2.55 17.88
C LYS A 110 -0.64 1.31 18.45
N ASN A 111 -0.25 1.37 19.73
CA ASN A 111 0.38 0.27 20.47
C ASN A 111 1.68 -0.27 19.84
N GLN A 112 2.34 0.50 18.98
CA GLN A 112 3.61 0.11 18.38
C GLN A 112 4.70 1.15 18.68
N TRP A 113 5.84 0.67 19.19
CA TRP A 113 6.97 1.53 19.52
C TRP A 113 7.72 2.01 18.26
N MET A 114 7.76 1.16 17.23
CA MET A 114 8.38 1.46 15.94
C MET A 114 7.44 2.21 15.01
N ARG A 115 7.89 3.38 14.55
CA ARG A 115 7.32 4.10 13.41
C ARG A 115 7.67 3.39 12.11
N LYS A 116 6.82 3.54 11.10
CA LYS A 116 6.99 2.92 9.77
C LYS A 116 7.40 4.00 8.79
N GLY A 117 8.63 3.91 8.30
CA GLY A 117 9.17 4.81 7.30
C GLY A 117 9.02 4.23 5.89
N PHE A 118 8.65 5.05 4.92
CA PHE A 118 8.51 4.64 3.52
C PHE A 118 8.80 5.82 2.59
N SER A 119 9.04 5.50 1.33
CA SER A 119 9.21 6.51 0.27
C SER A 119 7.90 6.65 -0.51
N VAL A 120 7.75 7.75 -1.24
CA VAL A 120 6.75 7.90 -2.30
C VAL A 120 7.43 8.37 -3.58
N LYS A 121 6.83 8.05 -4.73
CA LYS A 121 7.29 8.52 -6.04
C LYS A 121 6.94 9.99 -6.24
N ASP A 122 5.75 10.38 -5.76
CA ASP A 122 5.14 11.69 -5.91
C ASP A 122 4.60 12.16 -4.55
N VAL A 123 4.76 13.44 -4.22
CA VAL A 123 4.29 14.05 -2.96
C VAL A 123 2.80 13.84 -2.72
N ARG A 124 2.02 13.72 -3.82
CA ARG A 124 0.59 13.38 -3.79
C ARG A 124 0.29 12.10 -3.02
N GLY A 125 1.24 11.15 -2.91
CA GLY A 125 1.06 9.93 -2.13
C GLY A 125 0.93 10.20 -0.63
N ILE A 126 1.78 11.07 -0.08
CA ILE A 126 1.70 11.47 1.33
C ILE A 126 0.49 12.37 1.54
N ASP A 127 0.21 13.31 0.62
CA ASP A 127 -0.95 14.20 0.74
C ASP A 127 -2.27 13.42 0.73
N THR A 128 -2.39 12.44 -0.17
CA THR A 128 -3.56 11.56 -0.23
C THR A 128 -3.71 10.78 1.06
N LEU A 129 -2.63 10.20 1.59
CA LEU A 129 -2.65 9.50 2.86
C LEU A 129 -3.07 10.41 4.03
N LYS A 130 -2.49 11.62 4.13
CA LYS A 130 -2.83 12.60 5.18
C LYS A 130 -4.31 12.98 5.13
N ARG A 131 -4.85 13.25 3.95
CA ARG A 131 -6.27 13.57 3.74
C ARG A 131 -7.17 12.41 4.16
N THR A 132 -6.97 11.22 3.58
CA THR A 132 -7.84 10.06 3.85
C THR A 132 -7.78 9.64 5.32
N TRP A 133 -6.59 9.65 5.94
CA TRP A 133 -6.45 9.39 7.36
C TRP A 133 -7.20 10.42 8.22
N SER A 134 -7.13 11.70 7.87
CA SER A 134 -7.85 12.76 8.58
C SER A 134 -9.37 12.58 8.47
N ASP A 135 -9.87 12.21 7.30
CA ASP A 135 -11.29 11.95 7.07
C ASP A 135 -11.79 10.79 7.93
N VAL A 136 -11.06 9.66 7.95
CA VAL A 136 -11.37 8.50 8.79
C VAL A 136 -11.37 8.88 10.27
N LYS A 137 -10.35 9.63 10.71
CA LYS A 137 -10.21 10.05 12.11
C LYS A 137 -11.34 10.98 12.54
N ASN A 138 -11.71 11.96 11.73
CA ASN A 138 -12.81 12.89 12.03
C ASN A 138 -14.16 12.14 12.11
N ASN A 139 -14.37 11.15 11.24
CA ASN A 139 -15.59 10.34 11.27
C ASN A 139 -15.70 9.46 12.54
N GLN A 140 -14.57 9.05 13.14
CA GLN A 140 -14.59 8.29 14.41
C GLN A 140 -14.93 9.14 15.64
N TYR A 141 -14.68 10.45 15.63
CA TYR A 141 -14.99 11.32 16.78
C TYR A 141 -16.41 11.87 16.76
N ASN A 142 -17.13 11.74 15.63
CA ASN A 142 -18.50 12.21 15.45
C ASN A 142 -19.56 11.09 15.68
N GLN A 143 -19.14 9.94 16.22
CA GLN A 143 -20.00 8.80 16.60
C GLN A 143 -19.90 8.58 18.11
#